data_AF-A0A4V1F639-F1
#
_entry.id   AF-A0A4V1F639-F1
#
_cell.length_a   1.000
_cell.length_b   1.000
_cell.length_c   1.000
_cell.angle_alpha   90.00
_cell.angle_beta   90.00
_cell.angle_gamma   90.00
#
_symmetry.space_group_name_H-M   'P 1'
#
loop_
_entity.id
_entity.type
_entity.pdbx_description
1 polymer ?
#
loop_
_entity_poly.entity_id
_entity_poly.type
_entity_poly.pdbx_seq_one_letter_code
_entity_poly.pdbx_strand_id
1 'polypeptide(L)'
;MAFGVLATVLAGAFHLVGAVLCARVNTGRVMPMVRGVRPARPARRVRRFDTAGWTASVVGALAIGDALWDSRPGASIAVTVAILVLVNGLPGLIVATLHNRRQPS
;
A
#
# COMPACT_ATOMS: atom_id res chain seq x y z
N MET A 1 -0.65 -14.83 14.83
CA MET A 1 -1.69 -14.56 13.79
C MET A 1 -2.41 -13.22 13.96
N ALA A 2 -3.17 -12.96 15.03
CA ALA A 2 -4.00 -11.74 15.16
C ALA A 2 -3.21 -10.42 15.01
N PHE A 3 -2.01 -10.35 15.62
CA PHE A 3 -1.10 -9.20 15.46
C PHE A 3 -0.69 -8.96 14.01
N GLY A 4 -0.40 -10.02 13.24
CA GLY A 4 -0.02 -9.91 11.83
C GLY A 4 -1.16 -9.39 10.97
N VAL A 5 -2.40 -9.83 11.25
CA VAL A 5 -3.61 -9.30 10.59
C VAL A 5 -3.78 -7.82 10.89
N LEU A 6 -3.67 -7.40 12.15
CA LEU A 6 -3.77 -6.00 12.54
C LEU A 6 -2.71 -5.13 11.85
N ALA A 7 -1.45 -5.58 11.84
CA ALA A 7 -0.37 -4.87 11.15
C ALA A 7 -0.64 -4.74 9.65
N THR A 8 -1.19 -5.78 9.01
CA THR A 8 -1.57 -5.78 7.59
C THR A 8 -2.69 -4.78 7.29
N VAL A 9 -3.71 -4.71 8.16
CA VAL A 9 -4.81 -3.73 8.03
C VAL A 9 -4.29 -2.30 8.19
N LEU A 10 -3.45 -2.05 9.20
CA LEU A 10 -2.82 -0.75 9.42
C LEU A 10 -1.96 -0.33 8.23
N ALA A 11 -1.24 -1.28 7.63
CA ALA A 11 -0.44 -1.03 6.44
C ALA A 11 -1.28 -0.54 5.27
N GLY A 12 -2.39 -1.23 4.99
CA GLY A 12 -3.36 -0.82 3.97
C GLY A 12 -3.93 0.57 4.23
N ALA A 13 -4.31 0.86 5.49
CA ALA A 13 -4.81 2.17 5.89
C ALA A 13 -3.78 3.28 5.67
N PHE A 14 -2.52 3.07 6.05
CA PHE A 14 -1.46 4.06 5.83
C PHE A 14 -1.20 4.31 4.35
N HIS A 15 -1.13 3.26 3.52
CA HIS A 15 -1.00 3.42 2.07
C HIS A 15 -2.19 4.14 1.44
N LEU A 16 -3.41 3.85 1.89
CA LEU A 16 -4.61 4.54 1.41
C LEU A 16 -4.58 6.03 1.77
N VAL A 17 -4.25 6.38 3.02
CA VAL A 17 -4.12 7.78 3.46
C VAL A 17 -3.02 8.49 2.68
N GLY A 18 -1.85 7.86 2.50
CA GLY A 18 -0.76 8.40 1.69
C GLY A 18 -1.18 8.68 0.25
N ALA A 19 -1.91 7.73 -0.37
CA ALA A 19 -2.42 7.86 -1.73
C ALA A 19 -3.46 8.98 -1.86
N VAL A 20 -4.43 9.06 -0.94
CA VAL A 20 -5.45 10.12 -0.92
C VAL A 20 -4.81 11.50 -0.75
N LEU A 21 -3.84 11.64 0.16
CA LEU A 21 -3.10 12.89 0.32
C LEU A 21 -2.35 13.28 -0.96
N CYS A 22 -1.76 12.29 -1.65
CA CYS A 22 -1.09 12.52 -2.92
C CYS A 22 -2.07 12.96 -4.02
N ALA A 23 -3.27 12.38 -4.09
CA ALA A 23 -4.31 12.76 -5.04
C ALA A 23 -4.79 14.20 -4.83
N ARG A 24 -4.99 14.61 -3.58
CA ARG A 24 -5.37 15.99 -3.23
C ARG A 24 -4.35 17.02 -3.71
N VAL A 25 -3.06 16.71 -3.58
CA VAL A 25 -1.98 17.58 -4.07
C VAL A 25 -1.92 17.63 -5.61
N ASN A 26 -2.36 16.57 -6.28
CA ASN A 26 -2.40 16.47 -7.75
C ASN A 26 -3.78 16.81 -8.35
N THR A 27 -4.61 17.58 -7.66
CA THR A 27 -5.90 18.04 -8.21
C THR A 27 -5.65 18.89 -9.48
N GLY A 28 -6.34 18.57 -10.57
CA GLY A 28 -6.15 19.24 -11.87
C GLY A 28 -5.08 18.60 -12.77
N ARG A 29 -4.48 17.48 -12.34
CA ARG A 29 -3.52 16.68 -13.13
C ARG A 29 -3.79 15.19 -12.97
N VAL A 30 -3.45 14.41 -14.01
CA VAL A 30 -3.54 12.94 -14.00
C VAL A 30 -2.47 12.36 -13.06
N MET A 31 -2.85 11.41 -12.21
CA MET A 31 -1.90 10.65 -11.38
C MET A 31 -1.30 9.48 -12.17
N PRO A 32 0.01 9.20 -12.03
CA PRO A 32 0.61 8.01 -12.61
C PRO A 32 0.07 6.73 -11.92
N MET A 33 -0.34 5.76 -12.72
CA MET A 33 -0.93 4.48 -12.26
C MET A 33 0.08 3.56 -11.56
N VAL A 34 1.32 3.55 -12.07
CA VAL A 34 2.48 2.92 -11.44
C VAL A 34 3.23 4.02 -10.69
N ARG A 35 4.00 3.71 -9.63
CA ARG A 35 4.89 4.67 -8.93
C ARG A 35 5.85 5.34 -9.93
N GLY A 36 5.37 6.36 -10.64
CA GLY A 36 6.09 7.15 -11.62
C GLY A 36 6.70 8.37 -10.95
N VAL A 37 7.49 9.11 -11.73
CA VAL A 37 8.07 10.40 -11.33
C VAL A 37 6.92 11.34 -10.96
N ARG A 38 6.66 11.51 -9.66
CA ARG A 38 5.64 12.45 -9.19
C ARG A 38 6.14 13.86 -9.56
N PRO A 39 5.41 14.66 -10.36
CA PRO A 39 5.87 15.97 -10.79
C PRO A 39 6.03 16.96 -9.62
N ALA A 40 5.39 16.67 -8.47
CA ALA A 40 5.61 17.38 -7.21
C ALA A 40 6.33 16.44 -6.22
N ARG A 41 7.37 16.95 -5.54
CA ARG A 41 8.01 16.24 -4.41
C ARG A 41 6.91 15.83 -3.43
N PRO A 42 6.72 14.53 -3.12
CA PRO A 42 5.68 14.12 -2.22
C PRO A 42 5.89 14.82 -0.88
N ALA A 43 4.88 15.55 -0.42
CA ALA A 43 4.92 16.26 0.84
C ALA A 43 5.41 15.31 1.94
N ARG A 44 6.22 15.79 2.88
CA ARG A 44 6.86 14.96 3.93
C ARG A 44 5.86 14.03 4.66
N ARG A 45 4.59 14.44 4.76
CA ARG A 45 3.48 13.63 5.29
C ARG A 45 3.19 12.37 4.45
N VAL A 46 3.12 12.49 3.12
CA VAL A 46 2.89 11.34 2.21
C VAL A 46 4.00 10.31 2.36
N ARG A 47 5.27 10.76 2.41
CA ARG A 47 6.40 9.85 2.64
C ARG A 47 6.31 9.12 3.98
N ARG A 48 5.88 9.80 5.05
CA ARG A 48 5.72 9.17 6.38
C ARG A 48 4.67 8.06 6.35
N PHE A 49 3.53 8.31 5.72
CA PHE A 49 2.48 7.30 5.57
C PHE A 49 2.92 6.13 4.67
N ASP A 50 3.61 6.42 3.56
CA ASP A 50 4.16 5.36 2.69
C ASP A 50 5.19 4.50 3.44
N THR A 51 6.09 5.10 4.24
CA THR A 51 7.05 4.35 5.06
C THR A 51 6.36 3.55 6.16
N ALA A 52 5.42 4.14 6.89
CA ALA A 52 4.69 3.45 7.96
C ALA A 52 3.87 2.26 7.40
N GLY A 53 3.21 2.46 6.24
CA GLY A 53 2.50 1.41 5.53
C GLY A 53 3.43 0.28 5.11
N TRP A 54 4.57 0.61 4.52
CA TRP A 54 5.55 -0.38 4.09
C TRP A 54 6.08 -1.20 5.27
N THR A 55 6.51 -0.56 6.36
CA THR A 55 7.01 -1.25 7.55
C THR A 55 5.95 -2.16 8.16
N ALA A 56 4.72 -1.66 8.32
CA ALA A 56 3.62 -2.46 8.84
C ALA A 56 3.28 -3.65 7.93
N SER A 57 3.40 -3.50 6.60
CA SER A 57 3.15 -4.59 5.65
C SER A 57 4.16 -5.72 5.79
N VAL A 58 5.44 -5.39 6.00
CA VAL A 58 6.51 -6.39 6.22
C VAL A 58 6.26 -7.13 7.52
N VAL A 59 5.98 -6.40 8.61
CA VAL A 59 5.68 -7.01 9.91
C VAL A 59 4.47 -7.92 9.81
N GLY A 60 3.38 -7.46 9.19
CA GLY A 60 2.15 -8.24 9.02
C GLY A 60 2.35 -9.50 8.19
N ALA A 61 3.03 -9.37 7.04
CA ALA A 61 3.29 -10.49 6.14
C ALA A 61 4.15 -11.57 6.81
N LEU A 62 5.23 -11.17 7.50
CA LEU A 62 6.10 -12.11 8.20
C LEU A 62 5.38 -12.82 9.35
N ALA A 63 4.59 -12.11 10.17
CA ALA A 63 3.88 -12.74 11.28
C ALA A 63 2.76 -13.71 10.82
N ILE A 64 2.19 -13.50 9.63
CA ILE A 64 1.22 -14.43 9.03
C ILE A 64 1.95 -15.60 8.36
N GLY A 65 3.04 -15.33 7.64
CA GLY A 65 3.87 -16.35 7.00
C GLY A 65 4.46 -17.32 8.01
N ASP A 66 5.03 -16.81 9.10
CA ASP A 66 5.58 -17.60 10.21
C ASP A 66 4.54 -18.57 10.80
N ALA A 67 3.33 -18.08 11.05
CA ALA A 67 2.24 -18.89 11.57
C ALA A 67 1.76 -20.01 10.61
N LEU A 68 2.14 -19.97 9.33
CA LEU A 68 1.83 -20.99 8.33
C LEU A 68 3.03 -21.89 7.99
N TRP A 69 4.24 -21.52 8.41
CA TRP A 69 5.48 -22.11 7.92
C TRP A 69 5.57 -23.61 8.21
N ASP A 70 5.35 -24.01 9.46
CA ASP A 70 5.51 -25.41 9.89
C ASP A 70 4.43 -26.33 9.32
N SER A 71 3.24 -25.80 9.05
CA SER A 71 2.11 -26.60 8.54
C SER A 71 2.06 -26.65 7.01
N ARG A 72 2.34 -25.52 6.35
CA ARG A 72 2.11 -25.32 4.91
C ARG A 72 3.12 -24.30 4.34
N PRO A 73 4.40 -24.67 4.16
CA PRO A 73 5.45 -23.73 3.78
C PRO A 73 5.18 -23.07 2.41
N GLY A 74 4.63 -23.80 1.45
CA GLY A 74 4.21 -23.23 0.16
C GLY A 74 3.13 -22.14 0.30
N ALA A 75 2.14 -22.35 1.17
CA ALA A 75 1.10 -21.36 1.44
C ALA A 75 1.66 -20.14 2.20
N SER A 76 2.59 -20.36 3.13
CA SER A 76 3.30 -19.29 3.84
C SER A 76 3.99 -18.32 2.88
N ILE A 77 4.76 -18.85 1.93
CA ILE A 77 5.44 -18.04 0.90
C ILE A 77 4.40 -17.31 0.05
N ALA A 78 3.39 -18.02 -0.47
CA ALA A 78 2.37 -17.44 -1.33
C ALA A 78 1.60 -16.29 -0.64
N VAL A 79 1.18 -16.48 0.61
CA VAL A 79 0.47 -15.46 1.41
C VAL A 79 1.37 -14.27 1.71
N THR A 80 2.63 -14.51 2.08
CA THR A 80 3.61 -13.45 2.36
C THR A 80 3.81 -12.56 1.13
N VAL A 81 4.06 -13.18 -0.04
CA VAL A 81 4.21 -12.45 -1.31
C VAL A 81 2.93 -11.72 -1.68
N ALA A 82 1.77 -12.36 -1.56
CA ALA A 82 0.48 -11.75 -1.88
C ALA A 82 0.20 -10.52 -1.01
N ILE A 83 0.46 -10.58 0.30
CA ILE A 83 0.31 -9.44 1.20
C ILE A 83 1.23 -8.30 0.77
N LEU A 84 2.52 -8.58 0.54
CA LEU A 84 3.48 -7.55 0.15
C LEU A 84 3.09 -6.88 -1.17
N VAL A 85 2.66 -7.64 -2.18
CA VAL A 85 2.25 -7.07 -3.47
C VAL A 85 0.96 -6.26 -3.36
N LEU A 86 -0.08 -6.86 -2.77
CA LEU A 86 -1.42 -6.25 -2.74
C LEU A 86 -1.45 -5.02 -1.83
N VAL A 87 -0.89 -5.10 -0.62
CA VAL A 87 -0.96 -4.00 0.35
C VAL A 87 -0.13 -2.80 -0.10
N ASN A 88 1.01 -3.03 -0.76
CA ASN A 88 1.86 -1.94 -1.23
C ASN A 88 1.42 -1.34 -2.58
N GLY A 89 0.81 -2.14 -3.46
CA GLY A 89 0.44 -1.72 -4.81
C GLY A 89 -1.01 -1.26 -4.96
N LEU A 90 -1.95 -2.00 -4.36
CA LEU A 90 -3.38 -1.85 -4.64
C LEU A 90 -3.96 -0.49 -4.18
N PRO A 91 -3.64 0.04 -2.97
CA PRO A 91 -4.21 1.31 -2.52
C PRO A 91 -3.88 2.47 -3.46
N GLY A 92 -2.63 2.53 -3.95
CA GLY A 92 -2.19 3.54 -4.90
C GLY A 92 -2.93 3.44 -6.23
N LEU A 93 -3.10 2.22 -6.74
CA LEU A 93 -3.79 1.98 -8.02
C LEU A 93 -5.29 2.33 -7.93
N ILE A 94 -5.95 1.97 -6.84
CA ILE A 94 -7.36 2.33 -6.58
C ILE A 94 -7.51 3.86 -6.59
N VAL A 95 -6.70 4.57 -5.79
CA VAL A 95 -6.82 6.02 -5.68
C VAL A 95 -6.48 6.72 -6.99
N ALA A 96 -5.43 6.30 -7.69
CA ALA A 96 -5.06 6.88 -8.98
C ALA A 96 -6.17 6.68 -10.02
N THR A 97 -6.75 5.48 -10.10
CA THR A 97 -7.86 5.18 -11.02
C THR A 97 -9.09 6.04 -10.72
N LEU A 98 -9.47 6.14 -9.44
CA LEU A 98 -10.62 6.95 -9.01
C LEU A 98 -10.38 8.45 -9.24
N HIS A 99 -9.16 8.94 -9.01
CA HIS A 99 -8.79 10.32 -9.26
C HIS A 99 -8.84 10.66 -10.75
N ASN A 100 -8.24 9.82 -11.60
CA ASN A 100 -8.17 10.04 -13.03
C ASN A 100 -9.54 9.99 -13.71
N ARG A 101 -10.47 9.16 -13.22
CA ARG A 101 -11.87 9.14 -13.70
C ARG A 101 -12.63 10.45 -13.44
N ARG A 102 -12.17 11.27 -12.48
CA ARG A 102 -12.82 12.54 -12.10
C ARG A 102 -12.18 13.76 -12.75
N GLN A 103 -11.07 13.59 -13.47
CA GLN A 103 -10.43 14.68 -14.21
C GLN A 103 -11.01 14.68 -15.64
N PRO A 104 -11.69 15.77 -16.08
CA PRO A 104 -12.09 15.89 -17.48
C PRO A 104 -10.84 16.01 -18.36
N SER A 105 -10.81 15.22 -19.44
CA SER A 105 -9.80 15.28 -20.50
C SER A 105 -9.86 16.58 -21.28
#